data_AF-A0A5Q8C8L2-F1
#
_entry.id   AF-A0A5Q8C8L2-F1
#
_cell.length_a   1.000
_cell.length_b   1.000
_cell.length_c   1.000
_cell.angle_alpha   90.00
_cell.angle_beta   90.00
_cell.angle_gamma   90.00
#
_symmetry.space_group_name_H-M   'P 1'
#
loop_
_entity.id
_entity.type
_entity.pdbx_description
1 polymer ?
#
loop_
_entity_poly.entity_id
_entity_poly.type
_entity_poly.pdbx_seq_one_letter_code
_entity_poly.pdbx_strand_id
1 'polypeptide(L)'
;MERIWCRFFLAAALLLSATISASADDSAVIDRWYSALLVADRTELSELLSEEVHMKLDDVGVVQDKQEFLASIDEWQGAVAGAAIRHRIEKSEKGETTVLACYDFPENDTL
;
A
#
# COMPACT_ATOMS: atom_id res chain seq x y z
N MET A 1 2.27 37.93 -35.14
CA MET A 1 3.17 36.79 -34.83
C MET A 1 3.13 36.41 -33.35
N GLU A 2 3.09 37.35 -32.42
CA GLU A 2 3.11 37.10 -30.96
C GLU A 2 1.95 36.23 -30.44
N ARG A 3 0.71 36.45 -30.92
CA ARG A 3 -0.46 35.64 -30.52
C ARG A 3 -0.39 34.17 -30.96
N ILE A 4 0.28 33.89 -32.07
CA ILE A 4 0.43 32.54 -32.61
C ILE A 4 1.51 31.82 -31.82
N TRP A 5 2.61 32.51 -31.52
CA TRP A 5 3.71 31.96 -30.71
C TRP A 5 3.27 31.64 -29.28
N CYS A 6 2.50 32.52 -28.66
CA CYS A 6 1.93 32.30 -27.32
C CYS A 6 0.99 31.08 -27.28
N ARG A 7 0.19 30.86 -28.34
CA ARG A 7 -0.66 29.67 -28.48
C ARG A 7 0.14 28.38 -28.64
N PHE A 8 1.25 28.41 -29.39
CA PHE A 8 2.14 27.26 -29.50
C PHE A 8 2.83 26.93 -28.18
N PHE A 9 3.27 27.92 -27.41
CA PHE A 9 3.85 27.72 -26.09
C PHE A 9 2.84 27.10 -25.10
N LEU A 10 1.60 27.59 -25.08
CA LEU A 10 0.53 27.04 -24.24
C LEU A 10 0.19 25.59 -24.60
N ALA A 11 0.11 25.27 -25.90
CA ALA A 11 -0.16 23.92 -26.36
C ALA A 11 0.99 22.95 -26.01
N ALA A 12 2.25 23.40 -26.14
CA ALA A 12 3.42 22.62 -25.76
C ALA A 12 3.46 22.35 -24.25
N ALA A 13 3.14 23.37 -23.42
CA ALA A 13 3.06 23.21 -21.98
C ALA A 13 1.98 22.20 -21.53
N LEU A 14 0.81 22.22 -22.19
CA LEU A 14 -0.27 21.26 -21.90
C LEU A 14 0.10 19.81 -22.25
N LEU A 15 0.82 19.62 -23.36
CA LEU A 15 1.31 18.30 -23.77
C LEU A 15 2.39 17.77 -22.82
N LEU A 16 3.22 18.64 -22.26
CA LEU A 16 4.22 18.28 -21.25
C LEU A 16 3.60 17.90 -19.90
N SER A 17 2.44 18.47 -19.53
CA SER A 17 1.73 18.07 -18.30
C SER A 17 1.02 16.71 -18.43
N ALA A 18 0.71 16.28 -19.66
CA ALA A 18 0.03 15.01 -19.91
C ALA A 18 0.93 13.78 -19.75
N THR A 19 2.25 13.96 -19.62
CA THR A 19 3.21 12.86 -19.41
C THR A 19 3.47 12.57 -17.94
N ILE A 20 2.92 13.35 -17.02
CA ILE A 20 2.96 13.04 -15.59
C ILE A 20 1.90 11.95 -15.37
N SER A 21 2.31 10.69 -15.46
CA SER A 21 1.48 9.58 -15.04
C SER A 21 1.05 9.86 -13.60
N ALA A 22 -0.26 9.98 -13.38
CA ALA A 22 -0.83 9.88 -12.05
C ALA A 22 -0.64 8.43 -11.59
N SER A 23 0.53 8.11 -11.06
CA SER A 23 0.67 6.94 -10.20
C SER A 23 -0.26 7.16 -9.01
N ALA A 24 -0.98 6.13 -8.61
CA ALA A 24 -1.51 6.11 -7.25
C ALA A 24 -0.34 6.47 -6.32
N ASP A 25 -0.60 7.32 -5.32
CA ASP A 25 0.42 7.56 -4.31
C ASP A 25 0.55 6.26 -3.50
N ASP A 26 1.39 5.36 -4.02
CA ASP A 26 1.62 4.04 -3.43
C ASP A 26 2.02 4.22 -1.95
N SER A 27 2.74 5.29 -1.63
CA SER A 27 3.10 5.60 -0.25
C SER A 27 1.87 5.82 0.63
N ALA A 28 0.88 6.58 0.16
CA ALA A 28 -0.36 6.80 0.91
C ALA A 28 -1.19 5.52 1.07
N VAL A 29 -1.25 4.67 0.04
CA VAL A 29 -1.94 3.36 0.12
C VAL A 29 -1.24 2.44 1.12
N ILE A 30 0.09 2.40 1.07
CA ILE A 30 0.92 1.59 1.96
C ILE A 30 0.83 2.10 3.41
N ASP A 31 0.83 3.40 3.62
CA ASP A 31 0.66 4.01 4.95
C ASP A 31 -0.70 3.65 5.54
N ARG A 32 -1.77 3.71 4.74
CA ARG A 32 -3.12 3.27 5.15
C ARG A 32 -3.14 1.78 5.50
N TRP A 33 -2.52 0.94 4.67
CA TRP A 33 -2.42 -0.50 4.90
C TRP A 33 -1.77 -0.82 6.25
N TYR A 34 -0.59 -0.27 6.53
CA TYR A 34 0.10 -0.55 7.79
C TYR A 34 -0.57 0.10 9.00
N SER A 35 -1.20 1.27 8.84
CA SER A 35 -2.00 1.89 9.89
C SER A 35 -3.20 1.02 10.27
N ALA A 36 -3.89 0.45 9.28
CA ALA A 36 -5.04 -0.43 9.49
C ALA A 36 -4.62 -1.77 10.13
N LEU A 37 -3.52 -2.37 9.66
CA LEU A 37 -2.96 -3.60 10.25
C LEU A 37 -2.58 -3.43 11.72
N LEU A 38 -2.06 -2.26 12.11
CA LEU A 38 -1.60 -2.01 13.48
C LEU A 38 -2.74 -2.04 14.51
N VAL A 39 -3.95 -1.75 14.08
CA VAL A 39 -5.15 -1.73 14.94
C VAL A 39 -6.19 -2.77 14.54
N ALA A 40 -5.83 -3.68 13.64
CA ALA A 40 -6.72 -4.69 13.07
C ALA A 40 -8.05 -4.10 12.53
N ASP A 41 -7.98 -2.95 11.84
CA ASP A 41 -9.15 -2.31 11.24
C ASP A 41 -9.65 -3.10 10.03
N ARG A 42 -10.54 -4.05 10.28
CA ARG A 42 -11.13 -4.91 9.26
C ARG A 42 -11.86 -4.13 8.17
N THR A 43 -12.48 -3.00 8.51
CA THR A 43 -13.24 -2.20 7.54
C THR A 43 -12.28 -1.53 6.57
N GLU A 44 -11.26 -0.84 7.08
CA GLU A 44 -10.25 -0.17 6.25
C GLU A 44 -9.47 -1.18 5.40
N LEU A 45 -9.08 -2.33 5.97
CA LEU A 45 -8.41 -3.41 5.23
C LEU A 45 -9.31 -3.96 4.10
N SER A 46 -10.61 -4.12 4.36
CA SER A 46 -11.56 -4.57 3.34
C SER A 46 -11.74 -3.56 2.20
N GLU A 47 -11.63 -2.25 2.48
CA GLU A 47 -11.72 -1.20 1.46
C GLU A 47 -10.46 -1.11 0.60
N LEU A 48 -9.29 -1.40 1.18
CA LEU A 48 -8.01 -1.41 0.46
C LEU A 48 -7.85 -2.61 -0.49
N LEU A 49 -8.50 -3.74 -0.17
CA LEU A 49 -8.34 -5.00 -0.90
C LEU A 49 -9.33 -5.13 -2.06
N SER A 50 -8.80 -5.50 -3.24
CA SER A 50 -9.62 -5.98 -4.36
C SER A 50 -10.37 -7.26 -3.99
N GLU A 51 -11.55 -7.49 -4.58
CA GLU A 51 -12.32 -8.74 -4.42
C GLU A 51 -11.55 -9.97 -4.89
N GLU A 52 -10.63 -9.82 -5.86
CA GLU A 52 -9.84 -10.92 -6.44
C GLU A 52 -8.40 -10.97 -5.87
N VAL A 53 -8.15 -10.34 -4.71
CA VAL A 53 -6.82 -10.34 -4.09
C VAL A 53 -6.40 -11.75 -3.70
N HIS A 54 -5.12 -12.05 -3.91
CA HIS A 54 -4.48 -13.27 -3.44
C HIS A 54 -3.35 -12.89 -2.49
N MET A 55 -3.49 -13.25 -1.22
CA MET A 55 -2.52 -12.97 -0.18
C MET A 55 -1.65 -14.19 0.04
N LYS A 56 -0.37 -14.09 -0.31
CA LYS A 56 0.59 -15.19 -0.16
C LYS A 56 1.54 -14.92 0.99
N LEU A 57 1.60 -15.85 1.93
CA LEU A 57 2.58 -15.89 3.02
C LEU A 57 3.60 -16.98 2.67
N ASP A 58 4.69 -16.57 2.01
CA ASP A 58 5.68 -17.48 1.43
C ASP A 58 6.42 -18.33 2.48
N ASP A 59 6.60 -17.79 3.68
CA ASP A 59 7.29 -18.43 4.80
C ASP A 59 6.52 -19.64 5.36
N VAL A 60 5.18 -19.56 5.36
CA VAL A 60 4.29 -20.62 5.85
C VAL A 60 3.56 -21.37 4.71
N GLY A 61 3.77 -20.98 3.45
CA GLY A 61 3.21 -21.64 2.28
C GLY A 61 1.69 -21.49 2.15
N VAL A 62 1.12 -20.42 2.72
CA VAL A 62 -0.32 -20.16 2.74
C VAL A 62 -0.68 -19.17 1.62
N VAL A 63 -1.80 -19.43 0.93
CA VAL A 63 -2.46 -18.48 0.03
C VAL A 63 -3.88 -18.30 0.51
N GLN A 64 -4.30 -17.06 0.70
CA GLN A 64 -5.62 -16.69 1.19
C GLN A 64 -6.31 -15.75 0.21
N ASP A 65 -7.63 -15.92 0.07
CA ASP A 65 -8.48 -14.91 -0.56
C ASP A 65 -8.82 -13.76 0.42
N LYS A 66 -9.57 -12.76 -0.06
CA LYS A 66 -9.99 -11.60 0.74
C LYS A 66 -10.73 -12.01 2.02
N GLN A 67 -11.64 -12.98 1.94
CA GLN A 67 -12.49 -13.36 3.07
C GLN A 67 -11.68 -14.11 4.12
N GLU A 68 -10.81 -15.02 3.67
CA GLU A 68 -9.90 -15.77 4.53
C GLU A 68 -8.92 -14.85 5.25
N PHE A 69 -8.33 -13.89 4.55
CA PHE A 69 -7.46 -12.88 5.16
C PHE A 69 -8.23 -12.03 6.19
N LEU A 70 -9.39 -11.49 5.82
CA LEU A 70 -10.16 -10.66 6.76
C LEU A 70 -10.63 -11.46 7.98
N ALA A 71 -10.90 -12.76 7.84
CA ALA A 71 -11.23 -13.62 8.97
C ALA A 71 -10.05 -13.82 9.94
N SER A 72 -8.80 -13.82 9.46
CA SER A 72 -7.62 -13.93 10.32
C SER A 72 -7.26 -12.63 11.05
N ILE A 73 -7.80 -11.48 10.61
CA ILE A 73 -7.56 -10.18 11.26
C ILE A 73 -8.07 -10.14 12.71
N ASP A 74 -9.16 -10.87 13.01
CA ASP A 74 -9.69 -10.91 14.37
C ASP A 74 -8.71 -11.60 15.34
N GLU A 75 -7.98 -12.62 14.87
CA GLU A 75 -6.90 -13.28 15.63
C GLU A 75 -5.66 -12.39 15.73
N TRP A 76 -5.35 -11.68 14.65
CA TRP A 76 -4.25 -10.72 14.57
C TRP A 76 -4.37 -9.58 15.59
N GLN A 77 -5.59 -9.12 15.89
CA GLN A 77 -5.83 -8.02 16.85
C GLN A 77 -5.16 -8.25 18.21
N GLY A 78 -5.18 -9.48 18.71
CA GLY A 78 -4.51 -9.83 19.96
C GLY A 78 -2.99 -9.73 19.85
N ALA A 79 -2.42 -10.11 18.71
CA ALA A 79 -0.98 -10.13 18.48
C ALA A 79 -0.39 -8.71 18.30
N VAL A 80 -1.14 -7.76 17.72
CA VAL A 80 -0.67 -6.38 17.51
C VAL A 80 -0.89 -5.43 18.67
N ALA A 81 -1.45 -5.89 19.79
CA ALA A 81 -1.67 -5.05 20.96
C ALA A 81 -0.34 -4.45 21.45
N GLY A 82 -0.19 -3.13 21.31
CA GLY A 82 1.04 -2.41 21.69
C GLY A 82 2.21 -2.57 20.72
N ALA A 83 2.02 -3.23 19.57
CA ALA A 83 3.03 -3.35 18.54
C ALA A 83 3.34 -2.01 17.88
N ALA A 84 4.49 -1.94 17.19
CA ALA A 84 4.79 -0.91 16.22
C ALA A 84 5.17 -1.57 14.90
N ILE A 85 4.73 -0.96 13.79
CA ILE A 85 5.13 -1.37 12.44
C ILE A 85 5.83 -0.18 11.79
N ARG A 86 7.08 -0.39 11.38
CA ARG A 86 7.85 0.57 10.59
C ARG A 86 8.03 0.02 9.20
N HIS A 87 7.76 0.81 8.17
CA HIS A 87 7.86 0.37 6.78
C HIS A 87 8.58 1.38 5.90
N ARG A 88 9.10 0.90 4.78
CA ARG A 88 9.61 1.73 3.68
C ARG A 88 9.42 1.01 2.35
N ILE A 89 9.10 1.78 1.31
CA ILE A 89 9.14 1.26 -0.06
C ILE A 89 10.61 0.97 -0.40
N GLU A 90 10.89 -0.28 -0.77
CA GLU A 90 12.21 -0.70 -1.24
C GLU A 90 12.34 -0.48 -2.75
N LYS A 91 11.27 -0.79 -3.49
CA LYS A 91 11.24 -0.71 -4.95
C LYS A 91 9.81 -0.56 -5.47
N SER A 92 9.65 0.23 -6.53
CA SER A 92 8.40 0.28 -7.32
C SER A 92 8.76 0.16 -8.79
N GLU A 93 8.31 -0.91 -9.45
CA GLU A 93 8.51 -1.11 -10.88
C GLU A 93 7.42 -1.97 -11.49
N LYS A 94 7.11 -1.75 -12.77
CA LYS A 94 6.17 -2.59 -13.55
C LYS A 94 4.78 -2.78 -12.89
N GLY A 95 4.34 -1.80 -12.10
CA GLY A 95 3.06 -1.87 -11.38
C GLY A 95 3.09 -2.70 -10.09
N GLU A 96 4.28 -3.10 -9.64
CA GLU A 96 4.50 -3.78 -8.37
C GLU A 96 5.29 -2.85 -7.44
N THR A 97 4.86 -2.79 -6.18
CA THR A 97 5.58 -2.07 -5.12
C THR A 97 5.98 -3.03 -4.02
N THR A 98 7.28 -3.16 -3.80
CA THR A 98 7.89 -3.98 -2.76
C THR A 98 8.14 -3.11 -1.53
N VAL A 99 7.61 -3.55 -0.38
CA VAL A 99 7.74 -2.84 0.89
C VAL A 99 8.49 -3.70 1.88
N LEU A 100 9.50 -3.12 2.52
CA LEU A 100 10.15 -3.71 3.67
C LEU A 100 9.43 -3.21 4.94
N ALA A 101 8.91 -4.15 5.74
CA ALA A 101 8.30 -3.85 7.03
C ALA A 101 9.05 -4.52 8.18
N CYS A 102 9.18 -3.78 9.28
CA CYS A 102 9.72 -4.23 10.55
C CYS A 102 8.60 -4.22 11.58
N TYR A 103 8.25 -5.40 12.07
CA TYR A 103 7.29 -5.59 13.15
C TYR A 103 8.03 -5.61 14.49
N ASP A 104 7.50 -4.88 15.46
CA ASP A 104 8.09 -4.69 16.78
C ASP A 104 7.01 -4.95 17.83
N PHE A 105 7.05 -6.12 18.47
CA PHE A 105 6.01 -6.59 19.40
C PHE A 105 6.53 -6.53 20.84
N PRO A 106 5.90 -5.76 21.74
CA PRO A 106 6.44 -5.51 23.08
C PRO A 106 6.44 -6.75 24.00
N GLU A 107 5.58 -7.74 23.74
CA GLU A 107 5.47 -8.95 24.56
C GLU A 107 6.22 -10.17 23.97
N ASN A 108 6.96 -10.00 22.87
CA ASN A 108 7.66 -11.10 22.19
C ASN A 108 9.20 -10.95 22.24
N ASP A 109 9.73 -10.53 23.39
CA ASP A 109 11.18 -10.48 23.69
C ASP A 109 11.80 -11.87 24.00
N THR A 110 11.06 -12.96 23.76
CA THR A 110 11.54 -14.33 23.96
C THR A 110 11.64 -15.08 22.63
N LEU A 111 12.79 -14.92 21.97
CA LEU A 111 13.37 -15.98 21.12
C LEU A 111 14.34 -16.82 21.95
#